data_AF-A0A852Z2B5-F1
#
_entry.id   AF-A0A852Z2B5-F1
#
_cell.length_a   1.000
_cell.length_b   1.000
_cell.length_c   1.000
_cell.angle_alpha   90.00
_cell.angle_beta   90.00
_cell.angle_gamma   90.00
#
_symmetry.space_group_name_H-M   'P 1'
#
loop_
_entity.id
_entity.type
_entity.pdbx_description
1 polymer ?
#
loop_
_entity_poly.entity_id
_entity_poly.type
_entity_poly.pdbx_seq_one_letter_code
_entity_poly.pdbx_strand_id
1 'polypeptide(L)'
;MRRRARPRPPYTGPPAYPAPPRWGFPPLTWRWPLSLPNSRRADPAERVAALSGTAVSTLWITAVLGVLAAGAESWRYVLLLWSRSGALGRTTLAVSDALVATVGIMTWLFGLLSAVVGVLWALRTRSYAHERAGLRPARPDWQVVLGTLIPGVNLFVPGSVLAELEDAALRGSGESVPAARPVPSRLVRLWWLCWAGCLLVGWSTMLWGLRNSVQALADGVLLHAFSDVLLVVLAVVSVRVVKRCTRVLVPPDPTTLRSRRVLRVRGAPEPPRAARPPHAVR
;
A
#
# COMPACT_ATOMS: atom_id res chain seq x y z
N MET A 1 -6.49 48.99 -22.09
CA MET A 1 -7.23 47.99 -21.30
C MET A 1 -6.87 48.14 -19.81
N ARG A 2 -7.78 48.67 -18.98
CA ARG A 2 -7.56 48.87 -17.53
C ARG A 2 -7.78 47.55 -16.79
N ARG A 3 -6.72 46.99 -16.17
CA ARG A 3 -6.83 45.83 -15.27
C ARG A 3 -7.70 46.21 -14.07
N ARG A 4 -8.88 45.58 -13.93
CA ARG A 4 -9.70 45.66 -12.70
C ARG A 4 -8.87 45.13 -11.54
N ALA A 5 -8.62 45.96 -10.53
CA ALA A 5 -8.01 45.54 -9.28
C ALA A 5 -8.93 44.50 -8.61
N ARG A 6 -8.36 43.36 -8.18
CA ARG A 6 -9.11 42.37 -7.40
C ARG A 6 -9.43 42.98 -6.02
N PRO A 7 -10.68 42.86 -5.53
CA PRO A 7 -11.03 43.32 -4.19
C PRO A 7 -10.22 42.54 -3.15
N ARG A 8 -9.68 43.25 -2.16
CA ARG A 8 -8.99 42.64 -1.03
C ARG A 8 -10.00 41.85 -0.20
N PRO A 9 -9.69 40.61 0.23
CA PRO A 9 -10.58 39.87 1.11
C PRO A 9 -10.77 40.61 2.45
N PRO A 10 -11.94 40.48 3.10
CA PRO A 10 -12.20 41.06 4.40
C PRO A 10 -11.22 40.53 5.45
N TYR A 11 -10.80 41.38 6.39
CA TYR A 11 -9.95 40.97 7.51
C TYR A 11 -10.70 39.99 8.41
N THR A 12 -10.21 38.75 8.52
CA THR A 12 -10.87 37.65 9.24
C THR A 12 -10.49 37.59 10.73
N GLY A 13 -10.00 38.68 11.30
CA GLY A 13 -9.55 38.75 12.70
C GLY A 13 -8.06 38.42 12.90
N PRO A 14 -7.56 38.56 14.16
CA PRO A 14 -6.18 38.29 14.50
C PRO A 14 -5.82 36.81 14.36
N PRO A 15 -4.53 36.47 14.13
CA PRO A 15 -4.08 35.08 14.05
C PRO A 15 -4.44 34.32 15.33
N ALA A 16 -5.22 33.24 15.20
CA ALA A 16 -5.49 32.34 16.31
C ALA A 16 -4.27 31.44 16.55
N TYR A 17 -3.63 31.60 17.70
CA TYR A 17 -2.55 30.72 18.14
C TYR A 17 -3.09 29.62 19.04
N PRO A 18 -2.70 28.35 18.86
CA PRO A 18 -3.17 27.24 19.69
C PRO A 18 -2.65 27.28 21.13
N ALA A 19 -1.66 28.13 21.41
CA ALA A 19 -1.14 28.40 22.74
C ALA A 19 -0.65 29.86 22.82
N PRO A 20 -0.66 30.49 24.00
CA PRO A 20 -0.13 31.83 24.17
C PRO A 20 1.35 31.89 23.74
N PRO A 21 1.73 32.85 22.87
CA PRO A 21 3.09 32.96 22.38
C PRO A 21 4.06 33.27 23.53
N ARG A 22 5.08 32.42 23.71
CA ARG A 22 6.17 32.66 24.66
C ARG A 22 7.34 33.35 23.95
N TRP A 23 7.17 34.62 23.58
CA TRP A 23 8.20 35.46 22.95
C TRP A 23 9.25 35.98 23.97
N GLY A 24 9.67 35.12 24.89
CA GLY A 24 10.83 35.38 25.75
C GLY A 24 12.06 34.75 25.12
N PHE A 25 13.22 35.40 25.23
CA PHE A 25 14.50 34.75 24.93
C PHE A 25 14.69 33.59 25.91
N PRO A 26 14.74 32.31 25.45
CA PRO A 26 15.03 31.21 26.34
C PRO A 26 16.48 31.36 26.83
N PRO A 27 16.72 31.33 28.15
CA PRO A 27 18.09 31.30 28.65
C PRO A 27 18.74 29.94 28.25
N LEU A 28 19.78 30.05 27.42
CA LEU A 28 20.95 29.14 27.31
C LEU A 28 20.83 27.82 26.51
N THR A 29 21.44 27.89 25.32
CA THR A 29 22.45 27.02 24.66
C THR A 29 22.29 25.50 24.48
N TRP A 30 21.53 24.75 25.28
CA TRP A 30 21.58 23.26 25.21
C TRP A 30 20.28 22.56 25.57
N ARG A 31 19.13 23.11 25.18
CA ARG A 31 17.86 22.37 25.25
C ARG A 31 17.35 22.02 23.87
N TRP A 32 17.05 20.74 23.69
CA TRP A 32 16.22 20.24 22.60
C TRP A 32 14.96 21.09 22.51
N PRO A 33 14.52 21.49 21.30
CA PRO A 33 13.30 22.28 21.15
C PRO A 33 12.18 21.52 21.84
N LEU A 34 11.69 22.06 22.97
CA LEU A 34 10.45 21.62 23.60
C LEU A 34 9.36 21.96 22.60
N SER A 35 9.09 21.03 21.69
CA SER A 35 8.02 21.14 20.72
C SER A 35 6.74 21.37 21.51
N LEU A 36 6.18 22.57 21.40
CA LEU A 36 4.81 22.82 21.81
C LEU A 36 3.94 21.69 21.22
N PRO A 37 2.93 21.17 21.94
CA PRO A 37 1.91 20.33 21.35
C PRO A 37 1.17 21.21 20.34
N ASN A 38 1.76 21.35 19.17
CA ASN A 38 1.14 21.99 18.05
C ASN A 38 0.07 20.98 17.67
N SER A 39 -1.19 21.41 17.64
CA SER A 39 -2.25 20.79 16.85
C SER A 39 -1.92 20.91 15.35
N ARG A 40 -0.67 20.63 14.99
CA ARG A 40 -0.16 20.41 13.65
C ARG A 40 -0.99 19.27 13.11
N ARG A 41 -1.72 19.56 12.04
CA ARG A 41 -2.27 18.55 11.16
C ARG A 41 -1.16 17.51 10.97
N ALA A 42 -1.42 16.26 11.41
CA ALA A 42 -0.42 15.18 11.35
C ALA A 42 0.28 15.19 9.99
N ASP A 43 1.61 15.10 10.00
CA ASP A 43 2.44 15.20 8.80
C ASP A 43 1.89 14.22 7.75
N PRO A 44 1.60 14.67 6.51
CA PRO A 44 1.18 13.77 5.43
C PRO A 44 2.06 12.51 5.31
N ALA A 45 3.37 12.62 5.55
CA ALA A 45 4.29 11.49 5.54
C ALA A 45 3.99 10.47 6.66
N GLU A 46 3.70 10.97 7.86
CA GLU A 46 3.37 10.16 9.04
C GLU A 46 2.03 9.43 8.87
N ARG A 47 1.04 10.09 8.23
CA ARG A 47 -0.24 9.46 7.86
C ARG A 47 -0.06 8.31 6.87
N VAL A 48 0.78 8.51 5.85
CA VAL A 48 1.12 7.45 4.87
C VAL A 48 1.83 6.30 5.57
N ALA A 49 2.77 6.59 6.49
CA ALA A 49 3.46 5.57 7.26
C ALA A 49 2.50 4.75 8.13
N ALA A 50 1.62 5.41 8.90
CA ALA A 50 0.61 4.76 9.73
C ALA A 50 -0.34 3.88 8.90
N LEU A 51 -0.89 4.41 7.80
CA LEU A 51 -1.75 3.64 6.90
C LEU A 51 -1.02 2.46 6.25
N SER A 52 0.27 2.61 5.93
CA SER A 52 1.06 1.50 5.41
C SER A 52 1.28 0.39 6.44
N GLY A 53 1.45 0.75 7.72
CA GLY A 53 1.51 -0.20 8.82
C GLY A 53 0.21 -1.00 8.95
N THR A 54 -0.93 -0.30 8.97
CA THR A 54 -2.25 -0.94 8.99
C THR A 54 -2.48 -1.81 7.75
N ALA A 55 -2.18 -1.31 6.55
CA ALA A 55 -2.32 -2.07 5.31
C ALA A 55 -1.49 -3.35 5.33
N VAL A 56 -0.22 -3.27 5.74
CA VAL A 56 0.68 -4.43 5.84
C VAL A 56 0.17 -5.43 6.88
N SER A 57 -0.32 -4.96 8.04
CA SER A 57 -0.88 -5.82 9.07
C SER A 57 -2.09 -6.59 8.56
N THR A 58 -3.07 -5.89 7.97
CA THR A 58 -4.29 -6.55 7.46
C THR A 58 -3.97 -7.50 6.32
N LEU A 59 -3.05 -7.16 5.41
CA LEU A 59 -2.62 -8.05 4.33
C LEU A 59 -1.95 -9.33 4.85
N TRP A 60 -1.16 -9.25 5.92
CA TRP A 60 -0.60 -10.47 6.54
C TRP A 60 -1.67 -11.34 7.18
N ILE A 61 -2.67 -10.73 7.85
CA ILE A 61 -3.80 -11.47 8.39
C ILE A 61 -4.57 -12.16 7.25
N THR A 62 -4.87 -11.45 6.16
CA THR A 62 -5.51 -12.03 4.96
C THR A 62 -4.66 -13.16 4.38
N ALA A 63 -3.33 -13.03 4.32
CA ALA A 63 -2.45 -14.08 3.82
C ALA A 63 -2.49 -15.33 4.71
N VAL A 64 -2.46 -15.18 6.04
CA VAL A 64 -2.57 -16.31 6.97
C VAL A 64 -3.93 -17.00 6.82
N LEU A 65 -5.01 -16.21 6.76
CA LEU A 65 -6.36 -16.73 6.55
C LEU A 65 -6.50 -17.46 5.20
N GLY A 66 -5.91 -16.94 4.13
CA GLY A 66 -5.89 -17.61 2.83
C GLY A 66 -5.13 -18.94 2.85
N VAL A 67 -4.02 -19.04 3.59
CA VAL A 67 -3.33 -20.33 3.78
C VAL A 67 -4.21 -21.33 4.54
N LEU A 68 -4.90 -20.87 5.59
CA LEU A 68 -5.83 -21.70 6.34
C LEU A 68 -7.02 -22.15 5.47
N ALA A 69 -7.54 -21.25 4.62
CA ALA A 69 -8.65 -21.53 3.70
C ALA A 69 -8.26 -22.60 2.68
N ALA A 70 -7.11 -22.41 2.02
CA ALA A 70 -6.56 -23.39 1.09
C ALA A 70 -6.31 -24.75 1.76
N GLY A 71 -5.82 -24.76 3.00
CA GLY A 71 -5.65 -25.97 3.79
C GLY A 71 -6.98 -26.67 4.13
N ALA A 72 -8.01 -25.91 4.50
CA ALA A 72 -9.34 -26.43 4.79
C ALA A 72 -10.01 -27.05 3.56
N GLU A 73 -9.94 -26.37 2.41
CA GLU A 73 -10.47 -26.90 1.15
C GLU A 73 -9.68 -28.12 0.65
N SER A 74 -8.35 -28.11 0.81
CA SER A 74 -7.51 -29.28 0.51
C SER A 74 -7.88 -30.48 1.37
N TRP A 75 -8.16 -30.27 2.66
CA TRP A 75 -8.64 -31.34 3.53
C TRP A 75 -10.02 -31.84 3.08
N ARG A 76 -10.97 -30.95 2.79
CA ARG A 76 -12.28 -31.34 2.23
C ARG A 76 -12.13 -32.18 0.97
N TYR A 77 -11.21 -31.81 0.07
CA TYR A 77 -10.92 -32.59 -1.13
C TYR A 77 -10.43 -34.01 -0.80
N VAL A 78 -9.52 -34.16 0.18
CA VAL A 78 -9.06 -35.47 0.65
C VAL A 78 -10.21 -36.29 1.25
N LEU A 79 -11.11 -35.67 2.02
CA LEU A 79 -12.30 -36.35 2.54
C LEU A 79 -13.20 -36.87 1.41
N LEU A 80 -13.43 -36.09 0.36
CA LEU A 80 -14.19 -36.53 -0.82
C LEU A 80 -13.53 -37.72 -1.51
N LEU A 81 -12.20 -37.75 -1.59
CA LEU A 81 -11.47 -38.88 -2.17
C LEU A 81 -11.62 -40.14 -1.32
N TRP A 82 -11.56 -40.03 0.01
CA TRP A 82 -11.79 -41.14 0.93
C TRP A 82 -13.23 -41.64 0.93
N SER A 83 -14.20 -40.73 0.81
CA SER A 83 -15.63 -41.10 0.78
C SER A 83 -16.00 -41.96 -0.42
N ARG A 84 -15.16 -41.99 -1.46
CA ARG A 84 -15.33 -42.87 -2.62
C ARG A 84 -15.25 -44.35 -2.24
N SER A 85 -14.48 -44.67 -1.19
CA SER A 85 -14.21 -46.05 -0.76
C SER A 85 -14.93 -46.48 0.53
N GLY A 86 -15.67 -45.57 1.18
CA GLY A 86 -16.39 -45.88 2.42
C GLY A 86 -17.19 -44.69 2.95
N ALA A 87 -18.13 -44.95 3.86
CA ALA A 87 -18.93 -43.90 4.48
C ALA A 87 -18.10 -43.09 5.49
N LEU A 88 -18.09 -41.76 5.34
CA LEU A 88 -17.46 -40.85 6.30
C LEU A 88 -18.33 -40.67 7.56
N GLY A 89 -17.68 -40.51 8.71
CA GLY A 89 -18.36 -40.14 9.95
C GLY A 89 -19.00 -38.75 9.86
N ARG A 90 -20.23 -38.63 10.37
CA ARG A 90 -20.98 -37.36 10.39
C ARG A 90 -20.23 -36.23 11.09
N THR A 91 -19.48 -36.54 12.15
CA THR A 91 -18.69 -35.56 12.91
C THR A 91 -17.54 -34.98 12.09
N THR A 92 -16.81 -35.82 11.35
CA THR A 92 -15.71 -35.38 10.48
C THR A 92 -16.20 -34.43 9.38
N LEU A 93 -17.32 -34.76 8.75
CA LEU A 93 -17.96 -33.89 7.75
C LEU A 93 -18.36 -32.55 8.37
N ALA A 94 -19.04 -32.56 9.52
CA ALA A 94 -19.45 -31.34 10.21
C ALA A 94 -18.28 -30.43 10.61
N VAL A 95 -17.15 -31.01 11.05
CA VAL A 95 -15.92 -30.25 11.36
C VAL A 95 -15.34 -29.62 10.10
N SER A 96 -15.28 -30.37 8.99
CA SER A 96 -14.80 -29.83 7.72
C SER A 96 -15.67 -28.68 7.22
N ASP A 97 -16.99 -28.82 7.31
CA ASP A 97 -17.93 -27.79 6.88
C ASP A 97 -17.82 -26.53 7.73
N ALA A 98 -17.75 -26.69 9.06
CA ALA A 98 -17.57 -25.58 9.98
C ALA A 98 -16.23 -24.86 9.76
N LEU A 99 -15.14 -25.61 9.53
CA LEU A 99 -13.82 -25.05 9.27
C LEU A 99 -13.81 -24.22 7.98
N VAL A 100 -14.27 -24.80 6.86
CA VAL A 100 -14.31 -24.10 5.57
C VAL A 100 -15.21 -22.86 5.65
N ALA A 101 -16.40 -22.97 6.25
CA ALA A 101 -17.30 -21.83 6.41
C ALA A 101 -16.68 -20.72 7.27
N THR A 102 -16.12 -21.06 8.43
CA THR A 102 -15.55 -20.07 9.36
C THR A 102 -14.35 -19.35 8.74
N VAL A 103 -13.40 -20.12 8.20
CA VAL A 103 -12.18 -19.54 7.60
C VAL A 103 -12.53 -18.78 6.33
N GLY A 104 -13.46 -19.26 5.51
CA GLY A 104 -13.94 -18.57 4.31
C GLY A 104 -14.56 -17.21 4.63
N ILE A 105 -15.46 -17.14 5.62
CA ILE A 105 -16.07 -15.87 6.06
C ILE A 105 -15.00 -14.90 6.59
N MET A 106 -14.09 -15.38 7.44
CA MET A 106 -12.99 -14.55 7.96
C MET A 106 -12.09 -14.03 6.83
N THR A 107 -11.74 -14.89 5.88
CA THR A 107 -10.91 -14.53 4.72
C THR A 107 -11.59 -13.45 3.89
N TRP A 108 -12.89 -13.56 3.66
CA TRP A 108 -13.67 -12.56 2.92
C TRP A 108 -13.71 -11.21 3.66
N LEU A 109 -13.98 -11.20 4.97
CA LEU A 109 -14.03 -9.97 5.78
C LEU A 109 -12.67 -9.26 5.82
N PHE A 110 -11.59 -9.99 6.08
CA PHE A 110 -10.24 -9.41 6.11
C PHE A 110 -9.73 -9.07 4.70
N GLY A 111 -10.14 -9.80 3.68
CA GLY A 111 -9.88 -9.45 2.27
C GLY A 111 -10.52 -8.10 1.91
N LEU A 112 -11.78 -7.89 2.29
CA LEU A 112 -12.48 -6.61 2.10
C LEU A 112 -11.82 -5.48 2.89
N LEU A 113 -11.49 -5.72 4.17
CA LEU A 113 -10.78 -4.74 4.99
C LEU A 113 -9.43 -4.37 4.38
N SER A 114 -8.66 -5.36 3.89
CA SER A 114 -7.39 -5.14 3.20
C SER A 114 -7.56 -4.32 1.93
N ALA A 115 -8.61 -4.57 1.14
CA ALA A 115 -8.92 -3.78 -0.05
C ALA A 115 -9.25 -2.33 0.30
N VAL A 116 -10.11 -2.08 1.31
CA VAL A 116 -10.46 -0.73 1.77
C VAL A 116 -9.22 0.02 2.26
N VAL A 117 -8.46 -0.59 3.17
CA VAL A 117 -7.24 0.02 3.71
C VAL A 117 -6.20 0.23 2.61
N GLY A 118 -6.06 -0.71 1.67
CA GLY A 118 -5.18 -0.61 0.52
C GLY A 118 -5.54 0.54 -0.42
N VAL A 119 -6.82 0.75 -0.70
CA VAL A 119 -7.31 1.89 -1.51
C VAL A 119 -7.07 3.20 -0.76
N LEU A 120 -7.39 3.28 0.53
CA LEU A 120 -7.12 4.48 1.34
C LEU A 120 -5.63 4.81 1.39
N TRP A 121 -4.79 3.80 1.57
CA TRP A 121 -3.34 3.95 1.49
C TRP A 121 -2.92 4.46 0.11
N ALA A 122 -3.41 3.89 -0.99
CA ALA A 122 -3.05 4.28 -2.35
C ALA A 122 -3.43 5.75 -2.64
N LEU A 123 -4.64 6.18 -2.24
CA LEU A 123 -5.10 7.56 -2.40
C LEU A 123 -4.20 8.56 -1.66
N ARG A 124 -3.91 8.29 -0.38
CA ARG A 124 -3.06 9.15 0.46
C ARG A 124 -1.61 9.19 -0.02
N THR A 125 -1.09 8.04 -0.44
CA THR A 125 0.28 7.92 -0.92
C THR A 125 0.43 8.63 -2.27
N ARG A 126 -0.59 8.55 -3.14
CA ARG A 126 -0.64 9.27 -4.41
C ARG A 126 -0.67 10.78 -4.23
N SER A 127 -1.53 11.30 -3.35
CA SER A 127 -1.58 12.74 -3.09
C SER A 127 -0.24 13.25 -2.59
N TYR A 128 0.36 12.55 -1.63
CA TYR A 128 1.67 12.88 -1.07
C TYR A 128 2.80 12.83 -2.12
N ALA A 129 2.82 11.80 -2.97
CA ALA A 129 3.82 11.65 -4.03
C ALA A 129 3.76 12.79 -5.06
N HIS A 130 2.55 13.19 -5.47
CA HIS A 130 2.37 14.28 -6.43
C HIS A 130 2.74 15.64 -5.84
N GLU A 131 2.36 15.90 -4.59
CA GLU A 131 2.76 17.12 -3.87
C GLU A 131 4.28 17.23 -3.77
N ARG A 132 4.97 16.13 -3.42
CA ARG A 132 6.42 16.08 -3.31
C ARG A 132 7.14 16.25 -4.66
N ALA A 133 6.54 15.75 -5.75
CA ALA A 133 7.06 15.93 -7.10
C ALA A 133 6.71 17.28 -7.72
N GLY A 134 5.87 18.11 -7.07
CA GLY A 134 5.36 19.36 -7.65
C GLY A 134 4.42 19.14 -8.84
N LEU A 135 3.80 17.96 -8.93
CA LEU A 135 2.92 17.56 -10.02
C LEU A 135 1.45 17.60 -9.59
N ARG A 136 0.55 17.75 -10.56
CA ARG A 136 -0.90 17.55 -10.32
C ARG A 136 -1.29 16.11 -10.67
N PRO A 137 -2.14 15.44 -9.87
CA PRO A 137 -2.66 14.13 -10.22
C PRO A 137 -3.37 14.15 -11.57
N ALA A 138 -3.07 13.19 -12.45
CA ALA A 138 -3.68 13.10 -13.77
C ALA A 138 -5.19 12.77 -13.72
N ARG A 139 -5.64 12.15 -12.62
CA ARG A 139 -7.02 11.69 -12.41
C ARG A 139 -7.49 12.04 -11.01
N PRO A 140 -8.78 12.39 -10.83
CA PRO A 140 -9.38 12.62 -9.52
C PRO A 140 -9.59 11.31 -8.74
N ASP A 141 -9.60 11.40 -7.41
CA ASP A 141 -9.66 10.24 -6.51
C ASP A 141 -10.91 9.36 -6.69
N TRP A 142 -12.05 9.96 -7.05
CA TRP A 142 -13.29 9.20 -7.29
C TRP A 142 -13.15 8.22 -8.47
N GLN A 143 -12.33 8.54 -9.49
CA GLN A 143 -12.08 7.62 -10.61
C GLN A 143 -11.24 6.42 -10.16
N VAL A 144 -10.35 6.61 -9.18
CA VAL A 144 -9.56 5.52 -8.61
C VAL A 144 -10.47 4.59 -7.81
N VAL A 145 -11.37 5.15 -7.01
CA VAL A 145 -12.34 4.37 -6.21
C VAL A 145 -13.30 3.61 -7.12
N LEU A 146 -14.00 4.30 -8.03
CA LEU A 146 -14.92 3.66 -8.97
C LEU A 146 -14.20 2.65 -9.87
N GLY A 147 -13.00 3.02 -10.36
CA GLY A 147 -12.21 2.14 -11.19
C GLY A 147 -11.72 0.88 -10.47
N THR A 148 -11.67 0.87 -9.14
CA THR A 148 -11.35 -0.32 -8.34
C THR A 148 -12.61 -1.14 -7.99
N LEU A 149 -13.77 -0.50 -7.88
CA LEU A 149 -15.03 -1.14 -7.49
C LEU A 149 -15.79 -1.76 -8.67
N ILE A 150 -15.77 -1.12 -9.85
CA ILE A 150 -16.54 -1.56 -11.01
C ILE A 150 -15.90 -2.81 -11.61
N PRO A 151 -16.62 -3.96 -11.66
CA PRO A 151 -16.11 -5.17 -12.29
C PRO A 151 -15.72 -4.92 -13.75
N GLY A 152 -14.59 -5.48 -14.17
CA GLY A 152 -14.03 -5.30 -15.52
C GLY A 152 -13.08 -4.11 -15.58
N VAL A 153 -13.52 -2.92 -15.15
CA VAL A 153 -12.64 -1.74 -15.04
C VAL A 153 -11.57 -1.95 -13.97
N ASN A 154 -11.94 -2.65 -12.88
CA ASN A 154 -11.05 -3.05 -11.80
C ASN A 154 -9.87 -3.93 -12.23
N LEU A 155 -9.90 -4.49 -13.44
CA LEU A 155 -8.77 -5.24 -13.99
C LEU A 155 -7.61 -4.32 -14.38
N PHE A 156 -7.89 -3.07 -14.79
CA PHE A 156 -6.90 -2.18 -15.39
C PHE A 156 -6.51 -1.01 -14.48
N VAL A 157 -7.49 -0.36 -13.85
CA VAL A 157 -7.26 0.90 -13.11
C VAL A 157 -6.30 0.75 -11.93
N PRO A 158 -6.37 -0.27 -11.07
CA PRO A 158 -5.44 -0.40 -9.96
C PRO A 158 -3.97 -0.52 -10.41
N GLY A 159 -3.73 -1.23 -11.51
CA GLY A 159 -2.40 -1.37 -12.10
C GLY A 159 -1.86 -0.04 -12.65
N SER A 160 -2.68 0.72 -13.37
CA SER A 160 -2.28 2.03 -13.88
C SER A 160 -2.02 3.03 -12.75
N VAL A 161 -2.85 3.01 -11.68
CA VAL A 161 -2.70 3.92 -10.54
C VAL A 161 -1.40 3.66 -9.78
N LEU A 162 -1.02 2.40 -9.59
CA LEU A 162 0.27 2.07 -8.96
C LEU A 162 1.47 2.41 -9.84
N ALA A 163 1.34 2.28 -11.17
CA ALA A 163 2.39 2.72 -12.09
C ALA A 163 2.58 4.24 -12.07
N GLU A 164 1.47 5.00 -12.07
CA GLU A 164 1.48 6.47 -11.92
C GLU A 164 2.08 6.87 -10.56
N LEU A 165 1.75 6.15 -9.49
CA LEU A 165 2.31 6.38 -8.16
C LEU A 165 3.83 6.15 -8.14
N GLU A 166 4.31 5.06 -8.74
CA GLU A 166 5.75 4.76 -8.80
C GLU A 166 6.51 5.85 -9.56
N ASP A 167 5.99 6.32 -10.70
CA ASP A 167 6.60 7.43 -11.45
C ASP A 167 6.63 8.73 -10.64
N ALA A 168 5.52 9.09 -10.00
CA ALA A 168 5.46 10.28 -9.15
C ALA A 168 6.45 10.20 -7.97
N ALA A 169 6.59 9.02 -7.35
CA ALA A 169 7.52 8.80 -6.25
C ALA A 169 8.99 8.94 -6.69
N LEU A 170 9.35 8.40 -7.86
CA LEU A 170 10.72 8.49 -8.41
C LEU A 170 11.08 9.91 -8.88
N ARG A 171 10.10 10.67 -9.39
CA ARG A 171 10.30 12.09 -9.73
C ARG A 171 10.50 12.93 -8.47
N GLY A 172 9.71 12.66 -7.42
CA GLY A 172 9.83 13.34 -6.12
C GLY A 172 11.11 13.02 -5.33
N SER A 173 11.81 11.93 -5.68
CA SER A 173 13.14 11.60 -5.11
C SER A 173 14.31 12.14 -5.93
N GLY A 174 14.07 12.70 -7.12
CA GLY A 174 15.11 13.17 -8.03
C GLY A 174 15.89 12.07 -8.74
N GLU A 175 15.43 10.81 -8.68
CA GLU A 175 16.08 9.68 -9.35
C GLU A 175 15.65 9.51 -10.82
N SER A 176 14.61 10.21 -11.26
CA SER A 176 14.02 10.04 -12.59
C SER A 176 14.62 10.97 -13.65
N VAL A 177 14.81 10.47 -14.87
CA VAL A 177 15.29 11.23 -16.03
C VAL A 177 14.11 12.03 -16.63
N PRO A 178 14.21 13.37 -16.80
CA PRO A 178 13.08 14.23 -17.19
C PRO A 178 12.37 13.89 -18.53
N ALA A 179 12.97 13.06 -19.38
CA ALA A 179 12.48 12.78 -20.74
C ALA A 179 12.18 11.29 -21.04
N ALA A 180 12.32 10.38 -20.07
CA ALA A 180 12.07 8.96 -20.31
C ALA A 180 10.59 8.61 -20.16
N ARG A 181 10.07 7.70 -21.01
CA ARG A 181 8.71 7.17 -20.86
C ARG A 181 8.64 6.33 -19.57
N PRO A 182 7.66 6.56 -18.67
CA PRO A 182 7.56 5.80 -17.44
C PRO A 182 7.23 4.34 -17.75
N VAL A 183 8.08 3.43 -17.28
CA VAL A 183 7.87 1.98 -17.39
C VAL A 183 7.64 1.41 -15.99
N PRO A 184 6.53 0.69 -15.76
CA PRO A 184 6.24 0.12 -14.45
C PRO A 184 7.31 -0.91 -14.07
N SER A 185 7.71 -0.91 -12.80
CA SER A 185 8.65 -1.90 -12.29
C SER A 185 8.11 -3.33 -12.47
N ARG A 186 9.04 -4.30 -12.44
CA ARG A 186 8.66 -5.72 -12.46
C ARG A 186 7.73 -6.08 -11.29
N LEU A 187 7.89 -5.42 -10.14
CA LEU A 187 7.04 -5.65 -8.96
C LEU A 187 5.60 -5.19 -9.20
N VAL A 188 5.39 -3.99 -9.75
CA VAL A 188 4.04 -3.48 -10.05
C VAL A 188 3.37 -4.34 -11.13
N ARG A 189 4.11 -4.77 -12.15
CA ARG A 189 3.60 -5.70 -13.17
C ARG A 189 3.22 -7.06 -12.60
N LEU A 190 4.07 -7.65 -11.75
CA LEU A 190 3.77 -8.91 -11.07
C LEU A 190 2.53 -8.75 -10.18
N TRP A 191 2.45 -7.68 -9.41
CA TRP A 191 1.28 -7.38 -8.58
C TRP A 191 0.01 -7.29 -9.43
N TRP A 192 0.06 -6.58 -10.56
CA TRP A 192 -1.08 -6.45 -11.46
C TRP A 192 -1.50 -7.79 -12.05
N LEU A 193 -0.55 -8.64 -12.45
CA LEU A 193 -0.84 -10.00 -12.92
C LEU A 193 -1.51 -10.85 -11.83
N CYS A 194 -1.03 -10.79 -10.59
CA CYS A 194 -1.65 -11.48 -9.46
C CYS A 194 -3.07 -10.95 -9.20
N TRP A 195 -3.26 -9.62 -9.25
CA TRP A 195 -4.56 -8.99 -9.07
C TRP A 195 -5.57 -9.41 -10.13
N ALA A 196 -5.18 -9.31 -11.41
CA ALA A 196 -6.00 -9.72 -12.53
C ALA A 196 -6.30 -11.23 -12.45
N GLY A 197 -5.30 -12.04 -12.11
CA GLY A 197 -5.46 -13.48 -11.87
C GLY A 197 -6.50 -13.77 -10.79
N CYS A 198 -6.41 -13.13 -9.61
CA CYS A 198 -7.39 -13.29 -8.53
C CYS A 198 -8.80 -12.96 -8.99
N LEU A 199 -8.99 -11.85 -9.71
CA LEU A 199 -10.31 -11.45 -10.19
C LEU A 199 -10.87 -12.43 -11.22
N LEU A 200 -10.05 -12.86 -12.19
CA LEU A 200 -10.46 -13.81 -13.22
C LEU A 200 -10.82 -15.16 -12.59
N VAL A 201 -9.96 -15.70 -11.73
CA VAL A 201 -10.22 -16.96 -11.02
C VAL A 201 -11.44 -16.83 -10.12
N GLY A 202 -11.59 -15.72 -9.39
CA GLY A 202 -12.75 -15.48 -8.54
C GLY A 202 -14.06 -15.44 -9.34
N TRP A 203 -14.08 -14.74 -10.48
CA TRP A 203 -15.25 -14.75 -11.38
C TRP A 203 -15.50 -16.12 -11.99
N SER A 204 -14.45 -16.83 -12.42
CA SER A 204 -14.58 -18.21 -12.89
C SER A 204 -15.15 -19.12 -11.81
N THR A 205 -14.72 -18.98 -10.56
CA THR A 205 -15.23 -19.73 -9.41
C THR A 205 -16.70 -19.45 -9.16
N MET A 206 -17.09 -18.17 -9.18
CA MET A 206 -18.49 -17.76 -9.02
C MET A 206 -19.38 -18.33 -10.14
N LEU A 207 -18.94 -18.22 -11.39
CA LEU A 207 -19.67 -18.76 -12.54
C LEU A 207 -19.72 -20.30 -12.53
N TRP A 208 -18.66 -20.95 -12.04
CA TRP A 208 -18.60 -22.40 -11.90
C TRP A 208 -19.60 -22.91 -10.85
N GLY A 209 -19.80 -22.14 -9.78
CA GLY A 209 -20.78 -22.44 -8.73
C GLY A 209 -22.24 -22.48 -9.22
N LEU A 210 -22.54 -22.00 -10.43
CA LEU A 210 -23.86 -22.13 -11.05
C LEU A 210 -24.12 -23.54 -11.62
N ARG A 211 -23.10 -24.41 -11.67
CA ARG A 211 -23.20 -25.77 -12.19
C ARG A 211 -23.51 -26.76 -11.07
N ASN A 212 -24.55 -27.58 -11.27
CA ASN A 212 -25.04 -28.55 -10.28
C ASN A 212 -24.58 -30.00 -10.52
N SER A 213 -23.65 -30.24 -11.43
CA SER A 213 -23.16 -31.60 -11.68
C SER A 213 -22.21 -32.04 -10.55
N VAL A 214 -22.18 -33.35 -10.26
CA VAL A 214 -21.28 -33.94 -9.25
C VAL A 214 -19.82 -33.61 -9.55
N GLN A 215 -19.44 -33.66 -10.83
CA GLN A 215 -18.10 -33.27 -11.27
C GLN A 215 -17.82 -31.78 -11.00
N ALA A 216 -18.80 -30.89 -11.24
CA ALA A 216 -18.62 -29.47 -10.99
C ALA A 216 -18.45 -29.15 -9.50
N LEU A 217 -19.12 -29.90 -8.60
CA LEU A 217 -18.94 -29.77 -7.17
C LEU A 217 -17.52 -30.16 -6.73
N ALA A 218 -16.97 -31.25 -7.28
CA ALA A 218 -15.60 -31.68 -6.99
C ALA A 218 -14.55 -30.68 -7.53
N ASP A 219 -14.72 -30.23 -8.78
CA ASP A 219 -13.85 -29.22 -9.40
C ASP A 219 -13.94 -27.88 -8.67
N GLY A 220 -15.11 -27.56 -8.09
CA GLY A 220 -15.33 -26.36 -7.29
C GLY A 220 -14.41 -26.29 -6.06
N VAL A 221 -14.20 -27.41 -5.36
CA VAL A 221 -13.30 -27.45 -4.18
C VAL A 221 -11.86 -27.11 -4.58
N LEU A 222 -11.38 -27.69 -5.68
CA LEU A 222 -10.04 -27.40 -6.19
C LEU A 222 -9.90 -25.94 -6.63
N LEU A 223 -10.94 -25.40 -7.26
CA LEU A 223 -10.97 -24.02 -7.73
C LEU A 223 -10.97 -23.02 -6.55
N HIS A 224 -11.68 -23.33 -5.47
CA HIS A 224 -11.62 -22.57 -4.22
C HIS A 224 -10.22 -22.62 -3.59
N ALA A 225 -9.64 -23.81 -3.44
CA ALA A 225 -8.28 -23.95 -2.90
C ALA A 225 -7.24 -23.18 -3.74
N PHE A 226 -7.37 -23.21 -5.08
CA PHE A 226 -6.51 -22.45 -5.98
C PHE A 226 -6.72 -20.93 -5.85
N SER A 227 -7.97 -20.48 -5.74
CA SER A 227 -8.32 -19.08 -5.49
C SER A 227 -7.71 -18.57 -4.19
N ASP A 228 -7.75 -19.37 -3.12
CA ASP A 228 -7.17 -19.04 -1.83
C ASP A 228 -5.64 -18.91 -1.90
N VAL A 229 -4.96 -19.83 -2.59
CA VAL A 229 -3.51 -19.73 -2.84
C VAL A 229 -3.18 -18.45 -3.61
N LEU A 230 -3.97 -18.11 -4.64
CA LEU A 230 -3.74 -16.91 -5.43
C LEU A 230 -3.95 -15.64 -4.60
N LEU A 231 -4.95 -15.63 -3.70
CA LEU A 231 -5.17 -14.58 -2.72
C LEU A 231 -3.95 -14.40 -1.79
N VAL A 232 -3.36 -15.49 -1.31
CA VAL A 232 -2.12 -15.44 -0.49
C VAL A 232 -0.98 -14.80 -1.26
N VAL A 233 -0.76 -15.22 -2.51
CA VAL A 233 0.28 -14.65 -3.37
C VAL A 233 0.04 -13.15 -3.59
N LEU A 234 -1.19 -12.76 -3.92
CA LEU A 234 -1.57 -11.36 -4.09
C LEU A 234 -1.33 -10.55 -2.82
N ALA A 235 -1.71 -11.06 -1.64
CA ALA A 235 -1.52 -10.38 -0.37
C ALA A 235 -0.03 -10.14 -0.08
N VAL A 236 0.81 -11.17 -0.25
CA VAL A 236 2.27 -11.07 -0.05
C VAL A 236 2.91 -10.11 -1.04
N VAL A 237 2.52 -10.14 -2.31
CA VAL A 237 3.04 -9.18 -3.31
C VAL A 237 2.57 -7.76 -2.99
N SER A 238 1.33 -7.59 -2.53
CA SER A 238 0.79 -6.29 -2.06
C SER A 238 1.60 -5.72 -0.90
N VAL A 239 1.97 -6.54 0.08
CA VAL A 239 2.87 -6.12 1.18
C VAL A 239 4.19 -5.58 0.63
N ARG A 240 4.78 -6.24 -0.36
CA ARG A 240 6.05 -5.79 -0.97
C ARG A 240 5.88 -4.46 -1.71
N VAL A 241 4.78 -4.27 -2.43
CA VAL A 241 4.46 -3.01 -3.11
C VAL A 241 4.31 -1.87 -2.09
N VAL A 242 3.48 -2.07 -1.06
CA VAL A 242 3.24 -1.07 -0.01
C VAL A 242 4.55 -0.67 0.66
N LYS A 243 5.35 -1.65 1.09
CA LYS A 243 6.66 -1.38 1.74
C LYS A 243 7.63 -0.65 0.82
N ARG A 244 7.70 -1.04 -0.47
CA ARG A 244 8.58 -0.38 -1.45
C ARG A 244 8.17 1.07 -1.66
N CYS A 245 6.90 1.33 -1.96
CA CYS A 245 6.39 2.68 -2.20
C CYS A 245 6.54 3.58 -0.96
N THR A 246 6.19 3.09 0.23
CA THR A 246 6.37 3.84 1.48
C THR A 246 7.85 4.14 1.73
N ARG A 247 8.76 3.20 1.51
CA ARG A 247 10.21 3.41 1.71
C ARG A 247 10.80 4.49 0.80
N VAL A 248 10.30 4.61 -0.43
CA VAL A 248 10.76 5.63 -1.38
C VAL A 248 10.23 7.02 -1.00
N LEU A 249 8.99 7.09 -0.50
CA LEU A 249 8.30 8.35 -0.23
C LEU A 249 8.55 8.91 1.16
N VAL A 250 8.52 8.07 2.19
CA VAL A 250 8.63 8.48 3.59
C VAL A 250 10.10 8.43 3.99
N PRO A 251 10.70 9.57 4.38
CA PRO A 251 12.06 9.57 4.92
C PRO A 251 12.14 8.64 6.13
N PRO A 252 13.17 7.77 6.22
CA PRO A 252 13.32 6.90 7.38
C PRO A 252 13.52 7.76 8.64
N ASP A 253 12.81 7.43 9.71
CA ASP A 253 12.89 8.14 10.99
C ASP A 253 14.36 8.14 11.48
N PRO A 254 14.99 9.31 11.65
CA PRO A 254 16.38 9.41 12.06
C PRO A 254 16.66 8.77 13.43
N THR A 255 15.64 8.64 14.30
CA THR A 255 15.79 8.05 15.65
C THR A 255 15.88 6.52 15.61
N THR A 256 15.34 5.89 14.57
CA THR A 256 15.35 4.42 14.41
C THR A 256 16.62 3.89 13.74
N LEU A 257 17.46 4.78 13.21
CA LEU A 257 18.64 4.43 12.42
C LEU A 257 19.90 4.50 13.27
N ARG A 258 20.33 3.35 13.82
CA ARG A 258 21.51 3.26 14.70
C ARG A 258 22.85 3.66 14.09
N SER A 259 22.96 3.79 12.77
CA SER A 259 24.07 4.52 12.12
C SER A 259 23.72 4.77 10.66
N ARG A 260 24.02 5.96 10.13
CA ARG A 260 24.08 6.20 8.69
C ARG A 260 25.53 6.38 8.30
N ARG A 261 26.01 5.55 7.38
CA ARG A 261 27.19 5.84 6.57
C ARG A 261 26.70 6.46 5.26
N VAL A 262 27.07 7.71 5.00
CA VAL A 262 26.86 8.31 3.67
C VAL A 262 27.78 7.56 2.71
N LEU A 263 27.20 6.68 1.88
CA LEU A 263 27.98 5.89 0.92
C LEU A 263 28.38 6.72 -0.30
N ARG A 264 27.53 7.68 -0.71
CA ARG A 264 27.79 8.51 -1.89
C ARG A 264 26.91 9.77 -1.87
N VAL A 265 27.51 10.92 -2.19
CA VAL A 265 26.78 12.15 -2.55
C VAL A 265 26.97 12.35 -4.05
N ARG A 266 25.86 12.48 -4.81
CA ARG A 266 25.89 12.76 -6.25
C ARG A 266 25.49 14.22 -6.46
N GLY A 267 26.20 14.93 -7.34
CA GLY A 267 25.93 16.34 -7.65
C GLY A 267 26.41 17.33 -6.59
N ALA A 268 27.29 16.91 -5.67
CA ALA A 268 27.99 17.86 -4.82
C ALA A 268 29.00 18.66 -5.67
N PRO A 269 29.07 20.00 -5.53
CA PRO A 269 30.16 20.77 -6.12
C PRO A 269 31.50 20.20 -5.65
N GLU A 270 32.52 20.24 -6.51
CA GLU A 270 33.86 19.80 -6.10
C GLU A 270 34.26 20.56 -4.83
N PRO A 271 34.64 19.85 -3.76
CA PRO A 271 35.03 20.50 -2.54
C PRO A 271 36.25 21.39 -2.84
N PRO A 272 36.27 22.66 -2.42
CA PRO A 272 37.42 23.51 -2.60
C PRO A 272 38.63 22.82 -1.97
N ARG A 273 39.71 22.64 -2.75
CA ARG A 273 40.97 22.11 -2.22
C ARG A 273 41.41 23.02 -1.08
N ALA A 274 41.52 22.47 0.12
CA ALA A 274 42.15 23.17 1.23
C ALA A 274 43.57 23.58 0.80
N ALA A 275 43.93 24.84 0.99
CA ALA A 275 45.27 25.32 0.71
C ALA A 275 46.28 24.48 1.52
N ARG A 276 47.37 24.06 0.87
CA ARG A 276 48.43 23.28 1.53
C ARG A 276 48.94 24.07 2.74
N PRO A 277 48.97 23.48 3.95
CA PRO A 277 49.52 24.15 5.10
C PRO A 277 50.99 24.51 4.86
N PRO A 278 51.46 25.69 5.30
CA PRO A 278 52.82 26.17 5.03
C PRO A 278 53.94 25.30 5.66
N HIS A 279 53.59 24.41 6.58
CA HIS A 279 54.50 23.51 7.29
C HIS A 279 54.54 22.08 6.72
N ALA A 280 53.87 21.82 5.59
CA ALA A 280 53.86 20.48 4.99
C ALA A 280 55.17 20.21 4.24
N VAL A 281 56.06 19.40 4.85
CA VAL A 281 57.34 18.94 4.29
C VAL A 281 57.12 18.21 2.94
N ARG A 282 58.11 18.33 2.05
CA ARG A 282 58.04 17.91 0.66
C ARG A 282 58.19 16.40 0.48
#